data_AF-A0ABD0PNV8-F1
#
_entry.id   AF-A0ABD0PNV8-F1
#
_cell.length_a   1.000
_cell.length_b   1.000
_cell.length_c   1.000
_cell.angle_alpha   90.00
_cell.angle_beta   90.00
_cell.angle_gamma   90.00
#
_symmetry.space_group_name_H-M   'P 1'
#
loop_
_entity.id
_entity.type
_entity.pdbx_description
1 polymer ?
#
loop_
_entity_poly.entity_id
_entity_poly.type
_entity_poly.pdbx_seq_one_letter_code
_entity_poly.pdbx_strand_id
1 'polypeptide(L)'
;MGETSSLKTPSLPSIPLQVTSRLNGRAYAAAGQAVGALHTMAVLQAYQADLFKDLDKGQGLSPDGDAELRRTTDLALRATKQAATAMGRSMGAMVVTERHLWVNLANLGKKERGFLLDAPVSPCKLIGASVLRNEDELRRLVSLLAPLPHLQVVLGEGVGRGEIGKT
;
A
#
# COMPACT_ATOMS: atom_id res chain seq x y z
N MET A 1 -5.20 -2.88 53.22
CA MET A 1 -3.99 -2.16 52.78
C MET A 1 -3.83 -2.44 51.29
N GLY A 2 -4.11 -1.45 50.44
CA GLY A 2 -4.16 -1.60 48.99
C GLY A 2 -2.78 -1.39 48.36
N GLU A 3 -2.41 -2.29 47.46
CA GLU A 3 -1.18 -2.22 46.66
C GLU A 3 -1.25 -1.04 45.69
N THR A 4 -0.30 -0.12 45.80
CA THR A 4 -0.12 0.95 44.83
C THR A 4 0.53 0.37 43.58
N SER A 5 -0.24 0.26 42.50
CA SER A 5 0.27 -0.08 41.17
C SER A 5 1.39 0.91 40.80
N SER A 6 2.63 0.41 40.79
CA SER A 6 3.80 1.15 40.34
C SER A 6 3.69 1.36 38.83
N LEU A 7 3.25 2.56 38.43
CA LEU A 7 3.25 2.99 37.03
C LEU A 7 4.71 3.06 36.55
N LYS A 8 5.06 2.14 35.65
CA LYS A 8 6.39 2.04 35.04
C LYS A 8 6.75 3.37 34.36
N THR A 9 7.91 3.92 34.72
CA THR A 9 8.43 5.18 34.18
C THR A 9 8.46 5.16 32.65
N PRO A 10 8.02 6.23 31.96
CA PRO A 10 8.01 6.28 30.51
C PRO A 10 9.43 6.18 29.96
N SER A 11 9.69 5.14 29.16
CA SER A 11 10.97 4.96 28.45
C SER A 11 10.91 5.58 27.05
N LEU A 12 12.02 6.14 26.59
CA LEU A 12 12.15 6.65 25.23
C LEU A 12 11.83 5.55 24.19
N PRO A 13 11.21 5.91 23.04
CA PRO A 13 10.89 4.95 22.00
C PRO A 13 12.17 4.31 21.44
N SER A 14 12.17 2.99 21.36
CA SER A 14 13.29 2.20 20.86
C SER A 14 13.61 2.54 19.39
N ILE A 15 14.86 2.32 18.96
CA ILE A 15 15.27 2.55 17.56
C ILE A 15 14.35 1.83 16.56
N PRO A 16 13.96 0.55 16.77
CA PRO A 16 12.97 -0.10 15.92
C PRO A 16 11.63 0.64 15.85
N LEU A 17 11.13 1.13 16.98
CA LEU A 17 9.87 1.88 17.03
C LEU A 17 9.97 3.22 16.29
N GLN A 18 11.10 3.92 16.38
CA GLN A 18 11.34 5.16 15.64
C GLN A 18 11.35 4.93 14.12
N VAL A 19 11.98 3.85 13.64
CA VAL A 19 12.00 3.50 12.21
C VAL A 19 10.59 3.14 11.72
N THR A 20 9.86 2.31 12.47
CA THR A 20 8.46 1.98 12.16
C THR A 20 7.58 3.23 12.09
N SER A 21 7.72 4.14 13.06
CA SER A 21 6.99 5.41 13.08
C SER A 21 7.29 6.28 11.85
N ARG A 22 8.56 6.39 11.44
CA ARG A 22 8.95 7.11 10.22
C ARG A 22 8.35 6.49 8.95
N LEU A 23 8.33 5.17 8.84
CA LEU A 23 7.73 4.47 7.70
C LEU A 23 6.22 4.70 7.64
N ASN A 24 5.54 4.65 8.79
CA ASN A 24 4.12 4.97 8.89
C ASN A 24 3.83 6.44 8.51
N GLY A 25 4.68 7.38 8.94
CA GLY A 25 4.59 8.78 8.53
C GLY A 25 4.73 8.96 7.02
N ARG A 26 5.62 8.21 6.35
CA ARG A 26 5.74 8.20 4.89
C ARG A 26 4.50 7.64 4.21
N ALA A 27 3.94 6.54 4.74
CA ALA A 27 2.70 5.96 4.24
C ALA A 27 1.54 6.95 4.32
N TYR A 28 1.39 7.62 5.47
CA TYR A 28 0.36 8.63 5.70
C TYR A 28 0.51 9.84 4.77
N ALA A 29 1.72 10.39 4.65
CA ALA A 29 1.99 11.50 3.75
C ALA A 29 1.68 11.15 2.28
N ALA A 30 2.05 9.95 1.83
CA ALA A 30 1.75 9.47 0.48
C ALA A 30 0.24 9.27 0.26
N ALA A 31 -0.50 8.78 1.26
CA ALA A 31 -1.96 8.70 1.21
C ALA A 31 -2.59 10.11 1.10
N GLY A 32 -2.10 11.08 1.88
CA GLY A 32 -2.53 12.47 1.80
C GLY A 32 -2.30 13.08 0.40
N GLN A 33 -1.15 12.78 -0.22
CA GLN A 33 -0.89 13.17 -1.62
C GLN A 33 -1.89 12.54 -2.60
N ALA A 34 -2.29 11.29 -2.38
CA ALA A 34 -3.29 10.63 -3.20
C ALA A 34 -4.66 11.31 -3.07
N VAL A 35 -5.08 11.61 -1.84
CA VAL A 35 -6.33 12.35 -1.57
C VAL A 35 -6.31 13.74 -2.21
N GLY A 36 -5.21 14.46 -2.12
CA GLY A 36 -5.07 15.77 -2.78
C GLY A 36 -5.24 15.68 -4.30
N ALA A 37 -4.62 14.68 -4.94
CA ALA A 37 -4.79 14.44 -6.37
C ALA A 37 -6.22 14.03 -6.76
N LEU A 38 -6.89 13.21 -5.93
CA LEU A 38 -8.31 12.85 -6.13
C LEU A 38 -9.23 14.06 -5.97
N HIS A 39 -8.91 14.98 -5.06
CA HIS A 39 -9.67 16.23 -4.91
C HIS A 39 -9.57 17.09 -6.18
N THR A 40 -8.36 17.27 -6.73
CA THR A 40 -8.18 17.95 -8.03
C THR A 40 -8.98 17.25 -9.14
N MET A 41 -8.94 15.92 -9.20
CA MET A 41 -9.72 15.14 -10.17
C MET A 41 -11.22 15.43 -10.03
N ALA A 42 -11.76 15.47 -8.80
CA ALA A 42 -13.17 15.77 -8.57
C ALA A 42 -13.57 17.17 -9.04
N VAL A 43 -12.72 18.18 -8.81
CA VAL A 43 -12.94 19.55 -9.33
C VAL A 43 -12.95 19.57 -10.86
N LEU A 44 -12.01 18.88 -11.50
CA LEU A 44 -11.94 18.78 -12.96
C LEU A 44 -13.19 18.06 -13.52
N GLN A 45 -13.65 16.99 -12.87
CA GLN A 45 -14.87 16.28 -13.28
C GLN A 45 -16.13 17.14 -13.12
N ALA A 46 -16.23 17.94 -12.06
CA ALA A 46 -17.33 18.89 -11.91
C ALA A 46 -17.32 19.95 -13.04
N TYR A 47 -16.13 20.45 -13.38
CA TYR A 47 -15.98 21.38 -14.51
C TYR A 47 -16.35 20.73 -15.85
N GLN A 48 -15.95 19.48 -16.09
CA GLN A 48 -16.40 18.74 -17.29
C GLN A 48 -17.92 18.60 -17.34
N ALA A 49 -18.56 18.27 -16.20
CA ALA A 49 -20.01 18.17 -16.13
C ALA A 49 -20.69 19.51 -16.45
N ASP A 50 -20.10 20.64 -16.07
CA ASP A 50 -20.59 21.96 -16.44
C ASP A 50 -20.45 22.23 -17.94
N LEU A 51 -19.32 21.85 -18.56
CA LEU A 51 -19.13 21.94 -20.02
C LEU A 51 -20.17 21.11 -20.80
N PHE A 52 -20.55 19.95 -20.28
CA PHE A 52 -21.57 19.10 -20.89
C PHE A 52 -22.98 19.68 -20.81
N LYS A 53 -23.29 20.56 -19.85
CA LYS A 53 -24.61 21.22 -19.78
C LYS A 53 -24.90 22.10 -20.99
N ASP A 54 -23.86 22.62 -21.64
CA ASP A 54 -24.01 23.44 -22.83
C ASP A 54 -24.32 22.58 -24.08
N LEU A 55 -23.86 21.33 -24.11
CA LEU A 55 -24.26 20.33 -25.11
C LEU A 55 -25.73 19.93 -25.00
N ASP A 56 -26.22 19.75 -23.77
CA ASP A 56 -27.60 19.34 -23.50
C ASP A 56 -28.64 20.38 -23.96
N LYS A 57 -28.21 21.63 -24.19
CA LYS A 57 -29.07 22.71 -24.74
C LYS A 57 -29.28 22.62 -26.25
N GLY A 58 -28.81 21.54 -26.90
CA GLY A 58 -28.98 21.28 -28.33
C GLY A 58 -27.99 22.04 -29.23
N GLN A 59 -27.05 22.77 -28.63
CA GLN A 59 -25.94 23.41 -29.33
C GLN A 59 -24.72 22.51 -29.17
N GLY A 60 -24.13 22.04 -30.28
CA GLY A 60 -22.87 21.30 -30.23
C GLY A 60 -21.78 22.09 -29.49
N LEU A 61 -20.73 21.41 -29.00
CA LEU A 61 -19.60 22.11 -28.41
C LEU A 61 -19.00 23.06 -29.44
N SER A 62 -18.72 24.29 -29.00
CA SER A 62 -17.84 25.20 -29.74
C SER A 62 -16.46 24.54 -29.91
N PRO A 63 -15.70 24.83 -30.98
CA PRO A 63 -14.31 24.41 -31.12
C PRO A 63 -13.46 24.71 -29.87
N ASP A 64 -13.74 25.82 -29.18
CA ASP A 64 -13.07 26.19 -27.93
C ASP A 64 -13.50 25.28 -26.76
N GLY A 65 -14.79 24.92 -26.69
CA GLY A 65 -15.31 23.99 -25.69
C GLY A 65 -14.79 22.57 -25.87
N ASP A 66 -14.62 22.12 -27.12
CA ASP A 66 -13.97 20.84 -27.44
C ASP A 66 -12.50 20.83 -26.97
N ALA A 67 -11.77 21.91 -27.21
CA ALA A 67 -10.39 22.04 -26.75
C ALA A 67 -10.30 22.08 -25.22
N GLU A 68 -11.20 22.81 -24.56
CA GLU A 68 -11.34 22.89 -23.10
C GLU A 68 -11.62 21.53 -22.46
N LEU A 69 -12.57 20.77 -23.04
CA LEU A 69 -12.93 19.45 -22.57
C LEU A 69 -11.75 18.47 -22.69
N ARG A 70 -11.01 18.50 -23.81
CA ARG A 70 -9.80 17.68 -23.99
C ARG A 70 -8.72 18.02 -22.97
N ARG A 71 -8.45 19.31 -22.73
CA ARG A 71 -7.48 19.75 -21.73
C ARG A 71 -7.87 19.30 -20.33
N THR A 72 -9.12 19.51 -19.94
CA THR A 72 -9.63 19.10 -18.63
C THR A 72 -9.56 17.59 -18.45
N THR A 73 -9.85 16.82 -19.49
CA THR A 73 -9.72 15.35 -19.48
C THR A 73 -8.28 14.90 -19.28
N ASP A 74 -7.31 15.49 -20.01
CA ASP A 74 -5.89 15.17 -19.82
C ASP A 74 -5.42 15.48 -18.39
N LEU A 75 -5.83 16.62 -17.85
CA LEU A 75 -5.53 17.00 -16.47
C LEU A 75 -6.14 16.02 -15.47
N ALA A 76 -7.39 15.58 -15.68
CA ALA A 76 -8.06 14.61 -14.81
C ALA A 76 -7.32 13.27 -14.82
N LEU A 77 -6.94 12.77 -16.01
CA LEU A 77 -6.15 11.55 -16.16
C LEU A 77 -4.78 11.63 -15.46
N ARG A 78 -4.09 12.77 -15.57
CA ARG A 78 -2.83 13.01 -14.84
C ARG A 78 -3.04 13.00 -13.33
N ALA A 79 -4.11 13.62 -12.85
CA ALA A 79 -4.48 13.62 -11.44
C ALA A 79 -4.78 12.19 -10.94
N THR A 80 -5.54 11.39 -11.69
CA THR A 80 -5.80 9.97 -11.37
C THR A 80 -4.50 9.16 -11.34
N LYS A 81 -3.61 9.34 -12.31
CA LYS A 81 -2.30 8.67 -12.35
C LYS A 81 -1.45 9.04 -11.13
N GLN A 82 -1.43 10.32 -10.75
CA GLN A 82 -0.74 10.79 -9.56
C GLN A 82 -1.34 10.17 -8.29
N ALA A 83 -2.66 10.12 -8.18
CA ALA A 83 -3.36 9.49 -7.05
C ALA A 83 -3.00 8.01 -6.92
N ALA A 84 -3.09 7.25 -8.01
CA ALA A 84 -2.76 5.83 -8.04
C ALA A 84 -1.28 5.58 -7.66
N THR A 85 -0.36 6.40 -8.19
CA THR A 85 1.07 6.28 -7.86
C THR A 85 1.34 6.59 -6.39
N ALA A 86 0.71 7.63 -5.85
CA ALA A 86 0.86 8.03 -4.45
C ALA A 86 0.28 6.97 -3.49
N MET A 87 -0.87 6.39 -3.85
CA MET A 87 -1.47 5.28 -3.10
C MET A 87 -0.60 4.03 -3.14
N GLY A 88 -0.02 3.69 -4.30
CA GLY A 88 0.96 2.60 -4.41
C GLY A 88 2.19 2.80 -3.53
N ARG A 89 2.72 4.04 -3.44
CA ARG A 89 3.80 4.37 -2.49
C ARG A 89 3.36 4.21 -1.04
N SER A 90 2.13 4.59 -0.70
CA SER A 90 1.57 4.43 0.64
C SER A 90 1.49 2.95 1.02
N MET A 91 0.92 2.11 0.15
CA MET A 91 0.83 0.66 0.35
C MET A 91 2.21 0.01 0.49
N GLY A 92 3.16 0.38 -0.39
CA GLY A 92 4.54 -0.10 -0.29
C GLY A 92 5.19 0.25 1.04
N ALA A 93 4.99 1.48 1.53
CA ALA A 93 5.50 1.90 2.84
C ALA A 93 4.84 1.15 4.00
N MET A 94 3.53 0.84 3.92
CA MET A 94 2.84 0.02 4.92
C MET A 94 3.40 -1.41 4.97
N VAL A 95 3.61 -2.05 3.81
CA VAL A 95 4.21 -3.40 3.74
C VAL A 95 5.62 -3.41 4.36
N VAL A 96 6.44 -2.39 4.08
CA VAL A 96 7.77 -2.27 4.70
C VAL A 96 7.66 -2.03 6.21
N THR A 97 6.66 -1.27 6.66
CA THR A 97 6.39 -1.04 8.10
C THR A 97 6.06 -2.35 8.81
N GLU A 98 5.15 -3.14 8.23
CA GLU A 98 4.74 -4.42 8.78
C GLU A 98 5.91 -5.41 8.80
N ARG A 99 6.67 -5.50 7.70
CA ARG A 99 7.88 -6.31 7.63
C ARG A 99 8.91 -5.91 8.69
N HIS A 100 9.11 -4.62 8.88
CA HIS A 100 10.02 -4.11 9.91
C HIS A 100 9.54 -4.52 11.31
N LEU A 101 8.24 -4.46 11.59
CA LEU A 101 7.68 -4.92 12.87
C LEU A 101 7.94 -6.41 13.10
N TRP A 102 7.57 -7.26 12.14
CA TRP A 102 7.71 -8.72 12.27
C TRP A 102 9.16 -9.16 12.41
N VAL A 103 10.07 -8.64 11.59
CA VAL A 103 11.50 -9.01 11.65
C VAL A 103 12.13 -8.56 12.99
N ASN A 104 11.67 -7.45 13.57
CA ASN A 104 12.14 -7.03 14.89
C ASN A 104 11.62 -7.92 16.03
N LEU A 105 10.45 -8.55 15.87
CA LEU A 105 9.86 -9.48 16.85
C LEU A 105 10.37 -10.91 16.72
N ALA A 106 10.79 -11.35 15.52
CA ALA A 106 11.12 -12.74 15.21
C ALA A 106 12.42 -13.30 15.85
N ASN A 107 13.03 -12.59 16.80
CA ASN A 107 14.28 -12.96 17.50
C ASN A 107 15.41 -13.47 16.56
N LEU A 108 15.54 -12.86 15.38
CA LEU A 108 16.52 -13.25 14.35
C LEU A 108 17.89 -12.59 14.57
N GLY A 109 18.93 -13.25 14.07
CA GLY A 109 20.29 -12.70 14.03
C GLY A 109 20.38 -11.43 13.16
N LYS A 110 21.36 -10.55 13.44
CA LYS A 110 21.51 -9.27 12.73
C LYS A 110 21.66 -9.43 11.20
N LYS A 111 22.37 -10.48 10.76
CA LYS A 111 22.63 -10.76 9.34
C LYS A 111 21.35 -11.17 8.60
N GLU A 112 20.57 -12.07 9.20
CA GLU A 112 19.28 -12.53 8.67
C GLU A 112 18.27 -11.38 8.63
N ARG A 113 18.23 -10.56 9.69
CA ARG A 113 17.42 -9.35 9.76
C ARG A 113 17.71 -8.39 8.61
N GLY A 114 18.98 -8.11 8.32
CA GLY A 114 19.36 -7.24 7.19
C GLY A 114 18.82 -7.77 5.86
N PHE A 115 19.10 -9.04 5.55
CA PHE A 115 18.60 -9.70 4.34
C PHE A 115 17.06 -9.67 4.22
N LEU A 116 16.38 -9.90 5.35
CA LEU A 116 14.93 -9.84 5.45
C LEU A 116 14.37 -8.42 5.56
N LEU A 117 15.15 -7.35 5.55
CA LEU A 117 14.64 -5.98 5.41
C LEU A 117 14.90 -5.45 3.99
N ASP A 118 15.97 -5.92 3.35
CA ASP A 118 16.41 -5.45 2.04
C ASP A 118 15.73 -6.15 0.86
N ALA A 119 15.08 -7.31 1.06
CA ALA A 119 14.44 -7.99 -0.07
C ALA A 119 13.35 -7.11 -0.74
N PRO A 120 13.14 -7.20 -2.05
CA PRO A 120 12.15 -6.38 -2.74
C PRO A 120 10.72 -6.68 -2.24
N VAL A 121 9.89 -5.64 -2.19
CA VAL A 121 8.46 -5.75 -1.92
C VAL A 121 7.79 -6.36 -3.16
N SER A 122 7.17 -7.53 -3.01
CA SER A 122 6.36 -8.14 -4.06
C SER A 122 4.89 -7.80 -3.83
N PRO A 123 4.11 -7.43 -4.87
CA PRO A 123 2.68 -7.15 -4.74
C PRO A 123 1.87 -8.30 -4.14
N CYS A 124 2.37 -9.54 -4.25
CA CYS A 124 1.68 -10.74 -3.83
C CYS A 124 2.20 -11.34 -2.52
N LYS A 125 3.33 -10.89 -1.96
CA LYS A 125 3.93 -11.48 -0.74
C LYS A 125 4.65 -10.44 0.11
N LEU A 126 4.37 -10.44 1.42
CA LEU A 126 4.98 -9.57 2.43
C LEU A 126 6.53 -9.74 2.51
N ILE A 127 7.02 -10.93 2.15
CA ILE A 127 8.43 -11.25 2.00
C ILE A 127 8.63 -11.75 0.56
N GLY A 128 9.41 -11.01 -0.24
CA GLY A 128 9.61 -11.29 -1.67
C GLY A 128 10.14 -12.70 -1.96
N ALA A 129 9.89 -13.19 -3.18
CA ALA A 129 10.22 -14.55 -3.61
C ALA A 129 11.71 -14.93 -3.47
N SER A 130 12.61 -13.95 -3.36
CA SER A 130 14.05 -14.15 -3.17
C SER A 130 14.45 -14.75 -1.81
N VAL A 131 13.55 -14.75 -0.83
CA VAL A 131 13.71 -15.43 0.48
C VAL A 131 13.22 -16.89 0.44
N LEU A 132 12.48 -17.29 -0.60
CA LEU A 132 11.96 -18.66 -0.78
C LEU A 132 13.02 -19.73 -1.10
N ARG A 133 14.31 -19.43 -0.95
CA ARG A 133 15.38 -20.40 -1.18
C ARG A 133 15.61 -21.38 -0.01
N ASN A 134 15.08 -21.09 1.17
CA ASN A 134 15.12 -22.00 2.34
C ASN A 134 13.69 -22.31 2.79
N GLU A 135 13.10 -23.39 2.27
CA GLU A 135 11.73 -23.82 2.56
C GLU A 135 11.49 -24.07 4.07
N ASP A 136 12.51 -24.52 4.80
CA ASP A 136 12.40 -24.81 6.24
C ASP A 136 12.24 -23.55 7.11
N GLU A 137 12.92 -22.46 6.75
CA GLU A 137 12.84 -21.16 7.45
C GLU A 137 11.45 -20.53 7.26
N LEU A 138 10.91 -20.68 6.05
CA LEU A 138 9.55 -20.25 5.72
C LEU A 138 8.49 -21.07 6.40
N ARG A 139 8.67 -22.40 6.50
CA ARG A 139 7.74 -23.27 7.21
C ARG A 139 7.67 -22.88 8.69
N ARG A 140 8.79 -22.45 9.29
CA ARG A 140 8.83 -21.89 10.65
C ARG A 140 8.14 -20.53 10.75
N LEU A 141 8.44 -19.58 9.87
CA LEU A 141 7.79 -18.25 9.88
C LEU A 141 6.28 -18.32 9.61
N VAL A 142 5.84 -19.18 8.69
CA VAL A 142 4.41 -19.42 8.40
C VAL A 142 3.71 -20.07 9.60
N SER A 143 4.38 -21.00 10.30
CA SER A 143 3.81 -21.61 11.51
C SER A 143 3.67 -20.63 12.68
N LEU A 144 4.56 -19.63 12.78
CA LEU A 144 4.46 -18.54 13.76
C LEU A 144 3.37 -17.50 13.40
N LEU A 145 3.01 -17.39 12.12
CA LEU A 145 2.02 -16.43 11.60
C LEU A 145 0.59 -17.00 11.47
N ALA A 146 0.40 -18.30 11.72
CA ALA A 146 -0.89 -19.01 11.63
C ALA A 146 -2.09 -18.41 12.41
N PRO A 147 -1.93 -17.67 13.54
CA PRO A 147 -3.07 -17.15 14.30
C PRO A 147 -3.81 -15.94 13.71
N LEU A 148 -3.34 -15.33 12.61
CA LEU A 148 -3.91 -14.08 12.07
C LEU A 148 -4.67 -14.33 10.74
N PRO A 149 -6.02 -14.42 10.76
CA PRO A 149 -6.82 -14.86 9.61
C PRO A 149 -6.82 -13.88 8.41
N HIS A 150 -6.42 -12.63 8.60
CA HIS A 150 -6.39 -11.60 7.54
C HIS A 150 -5.12 -11.66 6.66
N LEU A 151 -4.11 -12.47 7.04
CA LEU A 151 -2.85 -12.63 6.29
C LEU A 151 -2.77 -13.92 5.46
N GLN A 152 -3.69 -14.88 5.62
CA GLN A 152 -3.69 -16.10 4.80
C GLN A 152 -4.03 -15.83 3.33
N VAL A 153 -4.86 -14.81 3.05
CA VAL A 153 -5.24 -14.39 1.69
C VAL A 153 -4.04 -13.89 0.87
N VAL A 154 -2.92 -13.52 1.51
CA VAL A 154 -1.74 -12.95 0.84
C VAL A 154 -0.58 -13.95 0.72
N LEU A 155 -0.67 -15.17 1.29
CA LEU A 155 0.46 -16.11 1.29
C LEU A 155 0.25 -17.43 0.55
N GLY A 156 -0.92 -17.71 -0.02
CA GLY A 156 -1.05 -18.86 -0.92
C GLY A 156 -2.42 -19.07 -1.54
N GLU A 157 -2.59 -18.64 -2.79
CA GLU A 157 -3.31 -19.43 -3.80
C GLU A 157 -2.50 -19.42 -5.08
N GLY A 158 -1.92 -20.57 -5.42
CA GLY A 158 -1.03 -20.69 -6.58
C GLY A 158 -0.37 -22.05 -6.71
N VAL A 159 -1.07 -23.14 -6.37
CA VAL A 159 -0.72 -24.49 -6.83
C VAL A 159 -2.02 -25.28 -7.04
N GLY A 160 -2.70 -25.02 -8.14
CA GLY A 160 -3.77 -25.85 -8.70
C GLY A 160 -3.32 -26.36 -10.06
N ARG A 161 -3.05 -27.66 -10.13
CA ARG A 161 -2.47 -28.41 -11.25
C ARG A 161 -3.25 -28.21 -12.54
N GLY A 162 -2.53 -28.15 -13.66
CA GLY A 162 -3.12 -28.46 -14.95
C GLY A 162 -3.65 -29.89 -14.94
N GLU A 163 -4.90 -30.05 -15.32
CA GLU A 163 -5.38 -31.30 -15.91
C GLU A 163 -5.94 -31.01 -17.30
N ILE A 164 -5.38 -31.79 -18.21
CA ILE A 164 -5.66 -31.87 -19.63
C ILE A 164 -6.92 -32.74 -19.73
N GLY A 165 -8.02 -32.18 -20.22
CA GLY A 165 -9.26 -32.93 -20.44
C GLY A 165 -9.84 -32.61 -21.81
N LYS A 166 -9.38 -33.35 -22.83
CA LYS A 166 -10.15 -33.55 -24.06
C LYS A 166 -11.41 -34.35 -23.72
N THR A 167 -12.56 -33.87 -24.15
CA THR A 167 -13.59 -34.63 -24.89
C THR A 167 -14.52 -33.64 -25.55
#